data_AF-A0A0F3GND2-F1
#
_entry.id   AF-A0A0F3GND2-F1
#
_cell.length_a   1.000
_cell.length_b   1.000
_cell.length_c   1.000
_cell.angle_alpha   90.00
_cell.angle_beta   90.00
_cell.angle_gamma   90.00
#
_symmetry.space_group_name_H-M   'P 1'
#
loop_
_entity.id
_entity.type
_entity.pdbx_description
1 polymer ?
#
loop_
_entity_poly.entity_id
_entity_poly.type
_entity_poly.pdbx_seq_one_letter_code
_entity_poly.pdbx_strand_id
1 'polypeptide(L)' 'MRDTRQISWLKAARRDFEEFPEDVQDDMLDALSLAAEGKKANNAKP' A
#
# COMPACT_ATOMS: atom_id res chain seq x y z
N MET A 1 3.65 -12.36 -16.54
CA MET A 1 3.57 -12.39 -15.07
C MET A 1 3.93 -11.00 -14.57
N ARG A 2 3.12 -10.40 -13.71
CA ARG A 2 3.50 -9.14 -13.03
C ARG A 2 4.46 -9.52 -11.91
N ASP A 3 5.62 -8.87 -11.84
CA ASP A 3 6.60 -9.10 -10.79
C ASP A 3 6.17 -8.29 -9.56
N THR A 4 5.19 -8.83 -8.83
CA THR A 4 4.63 -8.19 -7.64
C THR A 4 5.25 -8.83 -6.40
N ARG A 5 5.99 -8.03 -5.63
CA ARG A 5 6.57 -8.49 -4.36
C ARG A 5 5.47 -8.75 -3.34
N GLN A 6 5.63 -9.79 -2.53
CA GLN A 6 4.70 -10.05 -1.42
C GLN A 6 4.82 -8.93 -0.37
N ILE A 7 3.70 -8.26 -0.08
CA ILE A 7 3.63 -7.26 1.01
C ILE A 7 3.38 -8.02 2.31
N SER A 8 4.32 -7.92 3.24
CA SER A 8 4.21 -8.48 4.58
C SER A 8 4.05 -7.37 5.60
N TRP A 9 3.06 -7.51 6.48
CA TRP A 9 2.75 -6.51 7.48
C TRP A 9 3.44 -6.79 8.81
N LEU A 10 3.92 -5.74 9.46
CA LEU A 10 4.14 -5.77 10.90
C LEU A 10 2.79 -5.63 11.61
N LYS A 11 2.54 -6.45 12.65
CA LYS A 11 1.25 -6.46 13.37
C LYS A 11 0.82 -5.07 13.85
N ALA A 12 1.75 -4.26 14.36
CA ALA A 12 1.48 -2.90 14.79
C ALA A 12 1.09 -2.00 13.60
N ALA A 13 1.86 -2.03 12.51
CA ALA A 13 1.57 -1.25 11.31
C ALA A 13 0.21 -1.57 10.70
N ARG A 14 -0.20 -2.85 10.71
CA ARG A 14 -1.53 -3.25 10.23
C ARG A 14 -2.65 -2.70 11.11
N ARG A 15 -2.49 -2.76 12.44
CA ARG A 15 -3.50 -2.22 13.36
C ARG A 15 -3.67 -0.71 13.17
N ASP A 16 -2.56 0.01 13.12
CA ASP A 16 -2.60 1.48 12.96
C ASP A 16 -3.15 1.86 11.56
N PHE A 17 -2.93 1.01 10.54
CA PHE A 17 -3.54 1.16 9.22
C PHE A 17 -5.06 0.96 9.22
N GLU A 18 -5.56 -0.04 9.94
CA GLU A 18 -7.00 -0.36 10.02
C GLU A 18 -7.81 0.73 10.77
N GLU A 19 -7.17 1.68 11.45
CA GLU A 19 -7.82 2.84 12.09
C GLU A 19 -8.19 3.96 11.10
N PHE A 20 -7.66 3.94 9.87
CA PHE A 20 -8.01 4.92 8.85
C PHE A 20 -9.42 4.67 8.28
N PRO A 21 -10.10 5.70 7.76
CA PRO A 21 -11.32 5.53 6.97
C PRO A 21 -11.14 4.57 5.78
N GLU A 22 -12.20 3.88 5.36
CA GLU A 22 -12.16 2.86 4.30
C GLU A 22 -11.61 3.39 2.97
N ASP A 23 -12.02 4.60 2.58
CA ASP A 23 -11.53 5.27 1.38
C ASP A 23 -10.02 5.54 1.41
N VAL A 24 -9.47 5.88 2.58
CA VAL A 24 -8.03 6.06 2.77
C VAL A 24 -7.29 4.72 2.76
N GLN A 25 -7.89 3.67 3.31
CA GLN A 25 -7.31 2.32 3.28
C GLN A 25 -7.18 1.82 1.83
N ASP A 26 -8.23 2.00 1.02
CA ASP A 26 -8.24 1.62 -0.39
C ASP A 26 -7.13 2.33 -1.17
N ASP A 27 -7.03 3.66 -1.03
CA ASP A 27 -5.98 4.47 -1.68
C ASP A 27 -4.56 3.99 -1.30
N MET A 28 -4.34 3.63 -0.03
CA MET A 28 -3.07 3.11 0.45
C MET A 28 -2.76 1.71 -0.10
N LEU A 29 -3.75 0.82 -0.18
CA LEU A 29 -3.58 -0.53 -0.73
C LEU A 29 -3.21 -0.48 -2.22
N ASP A 30 -3.81 0.45 -2.96
CA ASP A 30 -3.43 0.73 -4.35
C ASP A 30 -1.99 1.21 -4.45
N ALA A 31 -1.60 2.16 -3.59
CA ALA A 31 -0.23 2.67 -3.56
C ALA A 31 0.81 1.59 -3.21
N LEU A 32 0.50 0.71 -2.24
CA LEU A 32 1.34 -0.42 -1.85
C LEU A 32 1.46 -1.44 -2.99
N SER A 33 0.38 -1.71 -3.71
CA SER A 33 0.36 -2.61 -4.87
C SER A 33 1.27 -2.09 -5.99
N LEU A 34 1.20 -0.77 -6.26
CA LEU A 34 2.11 -0.12 -7.20
C LEU A 34 3.57 -0.21 -6.75
N ALA A 35 3.85 0.04 -5.46
CA ALA A 35 5.18 -0.10 -4.90
C ALA A 35 5.72 -1.53 -4.98
N ALA A 36 4.86 -2.53 -4.78
CA ALA A 36 5.20 -3.94 -4.90
C ALA A 36 5.53 -4.35 -6.34
N GLU A 37 4.95 -3.68 -7.34
CA GLU A 37 5.31 -3.78 -8.76
C GLU A 37 6.55 -2.96 -9.13
N GLY A 38 7.20 -2.27 -8.17
CA GLY A 38 8.35 -1.40 -8.42
C GLY A 38 7.99 -0.05 -9.06
N LYS A 39 6.71 0.33 -9.04
CA LYS A 39 6.20 1.61 -9.54
C LYS A 39 5.99 2.59 -8.39
N LYS A 40 5.82 3.86 -8.74
CA LYS A 40 5.52 4.93 -7.80
C LYS A 40 4.05 5.33 -7.95
N ALA A 41 3.34 5.47 -6.83
CA ALA A 41 1.96 5.95 -6.84
C ALA A 41 1.90 7.38 -7.39
N ASN A 42 0.86 7.69 -8.18
CA ASN A 42 0.69 9.00 -8.81
C ASN A 42 0.54 10.16 -7.81
N ASN A 43 0.13 9.83 -6.57
CA ASN A 43 0.01 10.75 -5.44
C ASN A 43 1.38 11.13 -4.83
N ALA A 44 2.41 10.29 -4.99
CA ALA A 44 3.70 10.56 -4.37
C ALA A 44 4.46 11.69 -5.11
N LYS A 45 4.98 12.67 -4.35
CA LYS A 45 5.87 13.72 -4.88
C LYS A 45 7.03 13.11 -5.68
N PRO A 46 7.48 13.72 -6.80
CA PRO A 46 8.52 13.18 -7.69
C PRO A 46 9.79 12.77 -6.97
#